data_AF-A0A8S0FX89-F1
#
_entry.id   AF-A0A8S0FX89-F1
#
_cell.length_a   1.000
_cell.length_b   1.000
_cell.length_c   1.000
_cell.angle_alpha   90.00
_cell.angle_beta   90.00
_cell.angle_gamma   90.00
#
_symmetry.space_group_name_H-M   'P 1'
#
loop_
_entity.id
_entity.type
_entity.pdbx_description
1 polymer ?
#
loop_
_entity_poly.entity_id
_entity_poly.type
_entity_poly.pdbx_seq_one_letter_code
_entity_poly.pdbx_strand_id
1 'polypeptide(L)'
;MSVNDVFCNSEFGDLKLSAAEVALITTLLLRGAQTPGELRSRAARMYEFSDMAEVESTLEQLANREDGPFVVRLAREPGKRESRYMHLFSGEVENPPAVTDMSNAVDGDLQARVEALEIEVAELKQRLDSLLAHLGD
;
A
#
# COMPACT_ATOMS: atom_id res chain seq x y z
N MET A 1 -26.92 -6.29 -19.33
CA MET A 1 -25.80 -7.25 -19.46
C MET A 1 -25.34 -7.54 -18.04
N SER A 2 -25.63 -8.72 -17.49
CA SER A 2 -25.14 -9.09 -16.15
C SER A 2 -23.73 -9.61 -16.32
N VAL A 3 -22.73 -8.81 -15.93
CA VAL A 3 -21.36 -9.33 -15.77
C VAL A 3 -21.34 -10.00 -14.40
N ASN A 4 -21.21 -11.32 -14.37
CA ASN A 4 -21.01 -12.04 -13.13
C ASN A 4 -19.57 -11.85 -12.67
N ASP A 5 -19.38 -11.53 -11.40
CA ASP A 5 -18.07 -11.38 -10.80
C ASP A 5 -17.40 -12.77 -10.68
N VAL A 6 -16.18 -12.91 -11.20
CA VAL A 6 -15.39 -14.15 -11.19
C VAL A 6 -14.16 -14.03 -10.27
N PHE A 7 -14.00 -12.90 -9.59
CA PHE A 7 -12.82 -12.58 -8.79
C PHE A 7 -12.65 -13.52 -7.59
N CYS A 8 -13.73 -13.78 -6.86
CA CYS A 8 -13.74 -14.71 -5.72
C CYS A 8 -14.97 -15.60 -5.75
N ASN A 9 -14.89 -16.77 -5.11
CA ASN A 9 -16.02 -17.71 -4.97
C ASN A 9 -16.61 -18.21 -6.29
N SER A 10 -15.84 -18.20 -7.39
CA SER A 10 -16.24 -18.83 -8.65
C SER A 10 -16.10 -20.36 -8.60
N GLU A 11 -16.77 -21.10 -9.50
CA GLU A 11 -16.72 -22.56 -9.53
C GLU A 11 -15.30 -23.12 -9.68
N PHE A 12 -14.43 -22.40 -10.40
CA PHE A 12 -13.07 -22.84 -10.72
C PHE A 12 -11.96 -21.97 -10.08
N GLY A 13 -12.31 -20.91 -9.34
CA GLY A 13 -11.33 -20.03 -8.72
C GLY A 13 -10.86 -20.54 -7.36
N ASP A 14 -9.55 -20.47 -7.12
CA ASP A 14 -8.93 -20.90 -5.86
C ASP A 14 -9.22 -19.94 -4.70
N LEU A 15 -9.49 -18.67 -4.99
CA LEU A 15 -9.79 -17.65 -3.99
C LEU A 15 -11.21 -17.83 -3.43
N LYS A 16 -11.29 -18.40 -2.21
CA LYS A 16 -12.53 -18.52 -1.44
C LYS A 16 -12.56 -17.51 -0.31
N LEU A 17 -13.60 -16.68 -0.27
CA LEU A 17 -13.82 -15.64 0.73
C LEU A 17 -15.20 -15.82 1.37
N SER A 18 -15.26 -15.77 2.69
CA SER A 18 -16.51 -15.66 3.45
C SER A 18 -17.23 -14.34 3.15
N ALA A 19 -18.52 -14.26 3.50
CA ALA A 19 -19.30 -13.03 3.29
C ALA A 19 -18.69 -11.81 4.02
N ALA A 20 -18.13 -12.03 5.22
CA ALA A 20 -17.43 -11.02 5.99
C ALA A 20 -16.16 -10.53 5.25
N GLU A 21 -15.33 -11.45 4.76
CA GLU A 21 -14.12 -11.14 4.00
C GLU A 21 -14.43 -10.38 2.71
N VAL A 22 -15.43 -10.82 1.95
CA VAL A 22 -15.90 -10.13 0.74
C VAL A 22 -16.32 -8.70 1.07
N ALA A 23 -17.11 -8.50 2.13
CA ALA A 23 -17.58 -7.18 2.52
C ALA A 23 -16.43 -6.22 2.85
N LEU A 24 -15.40 -6.68 3.57
CA LEU A 24 -14.23 -5.87 3.89
C LEU A 24 -13.38 -5.57 2.67
N ILE A 25 -13.05 -6.58 1.86
CA ILE A 25 -12.24 -6.43 0.65
C ILE A 25 -12.91 -5.48 -0.34
N THR A 26 -14.19 -5.68 -0.63
CA THR A 26 -14.93 -4.78 -1.53
C THR A 26 -14.95 -3.35 -1.00
N THR A 27 -15.14 -3.17 0.31
CA THR A 27 -15.13 -1.83 0.91
C THR A 27 -13.76 -1.15 0.82
N LEU A 28 -12.67 -1.90 0.98
CA LEU A 28 -11.31 -1.40 0.82
C LEU A 28 -10.99 -1.09 -0.65
N LEU A 29 -11.40 -1.94 -1.60
CA LEU A 29 -11.23 -1.70 -3.04
C LEU A 29 -11.91 -0.41 -3.50
N LEU A 30 -13.12 -0.14 -3.00
CA LEU A 30 -13.93 1.00 -3.44
C LEU A 30 -13.57 2.33 -2.75
N ARG A 31 -12.92 2.29 -1.58
CA ARG A 31 -12.73 3.48 -0.73
C ARG A 31 -11.32 3.64 -0.18
N GLY A 32 -10.41 2.73 -0.51
CA GLY A 32 -9.03 2.74 -0.02
C GLY A 32 -8.92 2.45 1.48
N ALA A 33 -7.84 2.96 2.08
CA ALA A 33 -7.43 2.63 3.44
C ALA A 33 -8.40 3.16 4.50
N GLN A 34 -8.88 2.28 5.37
CA GLN A 34 -9.93 2.60 6.36
C GLN A 34 -9.65 1.99 7.73
N THR A 35 -10.20 2.59 8.78
CA THR A 35 -10.14 2.06 10.14
C THR A 35 -11.17 0.93 10.36
N PRO A 36 -10.97 0.01 11.33
CA PRO A 36 -11.97 -1.00 11.68
C PRO A 36 -13.35 -0.42 11.98
N GLY A 37 -13.42 0.72 12.68
CA GLY A 37 -14.68 1.39 12.98
C GLY A 37 -15.42 1.89 11.74
N GLU A 38 -14.70 2.47 10.77
CA GLU A 38 -15.29 2.85 9.50
C GLU A 38 -15.77 1.62 8.71
N LEU A 39 -14.95 0.57 8.64
CA LEU A 39 -15.26 -0.66 7.93
C LEU A 39 -16.54 -1.30 8.45
N ARG A 40 -16.71 -1.40 9.78
CA ARG A 40 -17.94 -1.91 10.40
C ARG A 40 -19.19 -1.20 9.89
N SER A 41 -19.13 0.14 9.83
CA SER A 41 -20.28 0.95 9.39
C SER A 41 -20.53 0.88 7.87
N ARG A 42 -19.47 0.86 7.06
CA ARG A 42 -19.55 0.97 5.59
C ARG A 42 -19.78 -0.37 4.91
N ALA A 43 -19.31 -1.46 5.50
CA ALA A 43 -19.50 -2.82 5.01
C ALA A 43 -20.84 -3.45 5.44
N ALA A 44 -21.57 -2.82 6.37
CA ALA A 44 -22.82 -3.34 6.98
C ALA A 44 -23.90 -3.75 5.97
N ARG A 45 -23.95 -3.11 4.79
CA ARG A 45 -24.91 -3.48 3.72
C ARG A 45 -24.59 -4.80 3.04
N MET A 46 -23.34 -5.24 3.07
CA MET A 46 -22.88 -6.50 2.49
C MET A 46 -22.81 -7.61 3.54
N TYR A 47 -22.35 -7.28 4.76
CA TYR A 47 -22.28 -8.19 5.89
C TYR A 47 -22.41 -7.40 7.21
N GLU A 48 -23.32 -7.83 8.08
CA GLU A 48 -23.55 -7.19 9.37
C GLU A 48 -22.64 -7.79 10.44
N PHE A 49 -21.60 -7.04 10.83
CA PHE A 49 -20.66 -7.43 11.89
C PHE A 49 -21.27 -7.21 13.27
N SER A 50 -21.27 -8.25 14.08
CA SER A 50 -21.75 -8.29 15.46
C SER A 50 -21.09 -7.22 16.33
N ASP A 51 -19.77 -7.13 16.30
CA ASP A 51 -18.98 -6.15 17.05
C ASP A 51 -17.70 -5.72 16.31
N MET A 52 -16.85 -4.94 17.00
CA MET A 52 -15.57 -4.51 16.44
C MET A 52 -14.54 -5.65 16.40
N ALA A 53 -14.63 -6.60 17.33
CA ALA A 53 -13.68 -7.70 17.43
C ALA A 53 -13.82 -8.66 16.24
N GLU A 54 -15.04 -8.87 15.74
CA GLU A 54 -15.28 -9.64 14.53
C GLU A 54 -14.62 -9.01 13.29
N VAL A 55 -14.69 -7.68 13.16
CA VAL A 55 -14.01 -6.94 12.07
C VAL A 55 -12.50 -7.10 12.17
N GLU A 56 -11.93 -6.87 13.36
CA GLU A 56 -10.49 -7.01 13.59
C GLU A 56 -10.02 -8.45 13.34
N SER A 57 -10.76 -9.45 13.83
CA SER A 57 -10.44 -10.86 13.60
C SER A 57 -10.50 -11.23 12.12
N THR A 58 -11.46 -10.70 11.37
CA THR A 58 -11.57 -10.97 9.92
C THR A 58 -10.42 -10.31 9.15
N LEU A 59 -10.03 -9.09 9.52
CA LEU A 59 -8.86 -8.41 8.96
C LEU A 59 -7.55 -9.16 9.29
N GLU A 60 -7.42 -9.68 10.51
CA GLU A 60 -6.27 -10.49 10.90
C GLU A 60 -6.21 -11.82 10.15
N GLN A 61 -7.35 -12.46 9.93
CA GLN A 61 -7.41 -13.66 9.07
C GLN A 61 -6.95 -13.32 7.65
N LEU A 62 -7.51 -12.28 7.03
CA LEU A 62 -7.12 -11.83 5.68
C LEU A 62 -5.64 -11.44 5.55
N ALA A 63 -5.03 -10.95 6.62
CA ALA A 63 -3.61 -10.59 6.64
C ALA A 63 -2.67 -11.80 6.81
N ASN A 64 -3.15 -12.90 7.41
CA ASN A 64 -2.34 -14.07 7.76
C ASN A 64 -2.71 -15.34 6.97
N ARG A 65 -3.45 -15.19 5.88
CA ARG A 65 -3.88 -16.29 5.03
C ARG A 65 -2.72 -16.98 4.32
N GLU A 66 -2.77 -18.31 4.24
CA GLU A 66 -1.72 -19.14 3.63
C GLU A 66 -1.63 -18.95 2.11
N ASP A 67 -2.76 -18.65 1.46
CA ASP A 67 -2.85 -18.32 0.03
C ASP A 67 -2.43 -16.87 -0.30
N GLY A 68 -1.90 -16.17 0.70
CA GLY A 68 -1.31 -14.84 0.59
C GLY A 68 -2.05 -13.79 1.41
N PRO A 69 -1.36 -12.75 1.88
CA PRO A 69 -2.00 -11.63 2.57
C PRO A 69 -2.84 -10.83 1.58
N PHE A 70 -4.11 -10.59 1.90
CA PHE A 70 -5.00 -9.78 1.08
C PHE A 70 -5.18 -8.35 1.60
N VAL A 71 -4.83 -8.13 2.87
CA VAL A 71 -4.85 -6.82 3.51
C VAL A 71 -3.57 -6.60 4.31
N VAL A 72 -3.21 -5.34 4.49
CA VAL A 72 -2.10 -4.91 5.35
C VAL A 72 -2.57 -3.87 6.35
N ARG A 73 -2.06 -3.98 7.58
CA ARG A 73 -2.26 -2.97 8.62
C ARG A 73 -1.20 -1.87 8.46
N LEU A 74 -1.65 -0.64 8.24
CA LEU A 74 -0.77 0.51 8.10
C LEU A 74 -0.30 1.04 9.46
N ALA A 75 0.84 1.71 9.46
CA ALA A 75 1.33 2.47 10.60
C ALA A 75 0.26 3.47 11.10
N ARG A 76 0.20 3.65 12.42
CA ARG A 76 -0.72 4.62 13.01
C ARG A 76 -0.25 6.03 12.68
N GLU A 77 -1.19 6.88 12.27
CA GLU A 77 -0.91 8.31 12.16
C GLU A 77 -0.69 8.90 13.57
N PRO A 78 0.23 9.88 13.72
CA PRO A 78 0.44 10.56 14.99
C PRO A 78 -0.86 11.11 15.58
N GLY A 79 -1.16 10.76 16.83
CA GLY A 79 -2.37 11.20 17.54
C GLY A 79 -3.65 10.40 17.24
N LYS A 80 -3.62 9.40 16.35
CA LYS A 80 -4.76 8.48 16.12
C LYS A 80 -4.62 7.21 16.95
N ARG A 81 -5.72 6.78 17.56
CA ARG A 81 -5.78 5.55 18.39
C ARG A 81 -5.83 4.27 17.55
N GLU A 82 -6.39 4.35 16.35
CA GLU A 82 -6.67 3.19 15.49
C GLU A 82 -5.76 3.20 14.26
N SER A 83 -5.34 2.01 13.84
CA SER A 83 -4.63 1.81 12.57
C SER A 83 -5.62 1.71 11.42
N ARG A 84 -5.19 2.04 10.21
CA ARG A 84 -5.95 1.77 8.99
C ARG A 84 -5.49 0.46 8.34
N TYR A 85 -6.36 -0.14 7.55
CA TYR A 85 -6.08 -1.31 6.74
C TYR A 85 -6.25 -0.97 5.26
N MET A 86 -5.43 -1.58 4.40
CA MET A 86 -5.49 -1.42 2.94
C MET A 86 -5.42 -2.80 2.27
N HIS A 87 -6.08 -2.96 1.11
CA HIS A 87 -6.00 -4.21 0.34
C HIS A 87 -4.69 -4.30 -0.45
N LEU A 88 -4.27 -5.52 -0.81
CA LEU A 88 -3.03 -5.78 -1.57
C LEU A 88 -3.27 -6.18 -3.04
N PHE A 89 -4.53 -6.22 -3.49
CA PHE A 89 -4.88 -6.58 -4.89
C PHE A 89 -4.43 -5.57 -5.95
N SER A 90 -3.92 -4.40 -5.58
CA SER A 90 -3.36 -3.40 -6.52
C SER A 90 -1.83 -3.26 -6.40
N GLY A 91 -1.17 -4.25 -5.81
CA GLY A 91 0.26 -4.25 -5.57
C GLY A 91 0.61 -3.98 -4.11
N GLU A 92 1.92 -3.90 -3.83
CA GLU A 92 2.43 -3.59 -2.51
C GLU A 92 2.04 -2.16 -2.11
N VAL A 93 1.53 -2.02 -0.89
CA VAL A 93 1.30 -0.71 -0.29
C VAL A 93 2.60 -0.33 0.39
N GLU A 94 3.29 0.69 -0.14
CA GLU A 94 4.37 1.35 0.56
C GLU A 94 3.82 1.81 1.91
N ASN A 95 4.16 1.09 2.98
CA ASN A 95 3.78 1.43 4.34
C ASN A 95 4.65 2.63 4.70
N PRO A 96 4.15 3.88 4.75
CA PRO A 96 4.98 4.95 5.28
C PRO A 96 5.23 4.57 6.74
N PRO A 97 6.48 4.31 7.14
CA PRO A 97 6.78 4.04 8.54
C PRO A 97 6.27 5.22 9.37
N ALA A 98 5.82 4.93 10.60
CA ALA A 98 5.50 5.96 11.57
C ALA A 98 6.64 6.99 11.57
N VAL A 99 6.32 8.23 11.20
CA VAL A 99 7.21 9.34 10.83
C VAL A 99 8.10 9.86 11.98
N THR A 100 8.74 8.97 12.73
CA THR A 100 9.57 9.33 13.89
C THR A 100 11.01 8.85 13.81
N ASP A 101 11.40 7.99 12.87
CA ASP A 101 12.80 7.58 12.69
C ASP A 101 13.30 7.66 11.23
N MET A 102 12.42 8.00 10.29
CA MET A 102 12.77 7.99 8.87
C MET A 102 13.34 9.30 8.36
N SER A 103 13.01 10.45 8.95
CA SER A 103 13.54 11.74 8.48
C SER A 103 15.08 11.75 8.41
N ASN A 104 15.77 11.19 9.39
CA ASN A 104 17.24 11.19 9.41
C ASN A 104 17.86 10.15 8.45
N ALA A 105 17.18 9.04 8.18
CA ALA A 105 17.71 7.97 7.32
C ALA A 105 17.44 8.25 5.83
N VAL A 106 16.26 8.78 5.45
CA VAL A 106 16.03 9.24 4.07
C VAL A 106 16.86 10.48 3.74
N ASP A 107 17.04 11.42 4.67
CA ASP A 107 17.89 12.59 4.40
C ASP A 107 19.34 12.18 4.11
N GLY A 108 19.87 11.17 4.79
CA GLY A 108 21.22 10.64 4.55
C GLY A 108 21.37 9.95 3.18
N ASP A 109 20.41 9.11 2.78
CA ASP A 109 20.42 8.45 1.46
C ASP A 109 20.22 9.46 0.32
N LEU A 110 19.31 10.43 0.51
CA LEU A 110 19.06 11.48 -0.47
C LEU A 110 20.31 12.35 -0.65
N GLN A 111 20.97 12.74 0.45
CA GLN A 111 22.19 13.54 0.44
C GLN A 111 23.32 12.80 -0.30
N ALA A 112 23.53 11.50 -0.02
CA ALA A 112 24.55 10.70 -0.70
C ALA A 112 24.28 10.58 -2.22
N ARG A 113 23.01 10.43 -2.61
CA ARG A 113 22.62 10.41 -4.03
C ARG A 113 22.81 11.75 -4.71
N VAL A 114 22.51 12.85 -4.03
CA VAL A 114 22.74 14.20 -4.55
C VAL A 114 24.23 14.45 -4.76
N GLU A 115 25.08 14.10 -3.80
CA GLU A 115 26.54 14.25 -3.93
C GLU A 115 27.11 13.43 -5.09
N ALA A 116 26.66 12.18 -5.26
CA ALA A 116 27.08 11.35 -6.40
C ALA A 116 26.66 11.95 -7.75
N LEU A 117 25.43 12.47 -7.83
CA LEU A 117 24.92 13.12 -9.04
C LEU A 117 25.64 14.43 -9.35
N GLU A 118 26.01 15.22 -8.33
CA GLU A 118 26.76 16.46 -8.52
C GLU A 118 28.16 16.19 -9.09
N ILE A 119 28.83 15.13 -8.63
CA ILE A 119 30.11 14.67 -9.19
C ILE A 119 29.95 14.25 -10.65
N GLU A 120 28.94 13.41 -10.94
CA GLU A 120 28.70 12.93 -12.31
C GLU A 120 28.38 14.08 -13.27
N VAL A 121 27.57 15.05 -12.83
CA VAL A 121 27.27 16.26 -13.61
C VAL A 121 28.54 17.09 -13.85
N ALA A 122 29.42 17.22 -12.86
CA ALA A 122 30.69 17.94 -13.03
C ALA A 122 31.59 17.26 -14.07
N GLU A 123 31.71 15.92 -14.03
CA GLU A 123 32.46 15.17 -15.03
C GLU A 123 31.86 15.29 -16.43
N LEU A 124 30.53 15.17 -16.56
CA LEU A 124 29.84 15.28 -17.84
C LEU A 124 30.02 16.67 -18.45
N LYS A 125 29.97 17.73 -17.63
CA LYS A 125 30.24 19.10 -18.09
C LYS A 125 31.67 19.25 -18.62
N GLN A 126 32.68 18.73 -17.91
CA GLN A 126 34.06 18.77 -18.39
C GLN A 126 34.26 18.02 -19.71
N ARG A 127 33.62 16.84 -19.86
CA ARG A 127 33.67 16.08 -21.11
C ARG A 127 32.98 16.84 -22.25
N LEU A 128 31.86 17.49 -21.97
CA LEU A 128 31.15 18.31 -22.95
C LEU A 128 31.99 19.51 -23.38
N ASP A 129 32.61 20.22 -22.45
CA ASP A 129 33.48 21.36 -22.74
C ASP A 129 34.68 20.93 -23.60
N SER A 130 35.28 19.77 -23.29
CA SER A 130 36.36 19.19 -24.11
C SER A 130 35.89 18.86 -25.53
N LEU A 131 34.70 18.28 -25.70
CA LEU A 131 34.14 17.95 -27.02
C LEU A 131 33.80 19.21 -27.82
N LEU A 132 33.19 20.22 -27.18
CA LEU A 132 32.86 21.49 -27.82
C LEU A 132 34.13 22.23 -28.27
N ALA A 133 35.21 22.18 -27.47
CA ALA A 133 36.50 22.76 -27.86
C ALA A 133 37.12 22.05 -29.08
N HIS A 134 36.96 20.73 -29.22
CA HIS A 134 37.47 19.98 -30.37
C HIS A 134 36.61 20.12 -31.65
N LEU A 135 35.35 20.52 -31.52
CA LEU A 135 34.42 20.73 -32.65
C LEU A 135 34.40 22.19 -33.13
N GLY A 136 35.03 23.10 -32.37
CA GLY A 136 35.16 24.52 -32.70
C GLY A 136 36.46 24.92 -33.40
N ASP A 137 37.37 23.96 -33.62
CA ASP A 137 38.57 24.03 -34.46
C ASP A 137 38.32 23.27 -35.78
#